data_AF-A0A1S2QKE0-F1
#
_entry.id   AF-A0A1S2QKE0-F1
#
_cell.length_a   1.000
_cell.length_b   1.000
_cell.length_c   1.000
_cell.angle_alpha   90.00
_cell.angle_beta   90.00
_cell.angle_gamma   90.00
#
_symmetry.space_group_name_H-M   'P 1'
#
loop_
_entity.id
_entity.type
_entity.pdbx_description
1 polymer ?
#
loop_
_entity_poly.entity_id
_entity_poly.type
_entity_poly.pdbx_seq_one_letter_code
_entity_poly.pdbx_strand_id
1 'polypeptide(L)'
;MDVRVDIIRETSEELVNAFGRLLLQLSSTAKPLDHETVRQMVTCDANTADLTSRPDRSAANRLYERLGFRTRQSTVYRFALDE
;
A
#
# COMPACT_ATOMS: atom_id res chain seq x y z
N MET A 1 -3.35 14.67 10.39
CA MET A 1 -3.48 13.24 9.99
C MET A 1 -2.15 12.67 9.54
N ASP A 2 -1.62 11.66 10.25
CA ASP A 2 -0.37 10.96 9.90
C ASP A 2 -0.74 9.75 9.02
N VAL A 3 -0.29 9.74 7.77
CA VAL A 3 -0.53 8.62 6.84
C VAL A 3 0.67 7.69 6.92
N ARG A 4 0.45 6.46 7.39
CA ARG A 4 1.46 5.40 7.45
C ARG A 4 1.27 4.47 6.26
N VAL A 5 2.37 4.15 5.59
CA VAL A 5 2.41 3.20 4.47
C VAL A 5 3.32 2.05 4.89
N ASP A 6 2.80 0.82 4.87
CA ASP A 6 3.48 -0.39 5.31
C ASP A 6 3.53 -1.44 4.19
N ILE A 7 4.56 -2.29 4.18
CA ILE A 7 4.69 -3.39 3.23
C ILE A 7 3.81 -4.54 3.69
N ILE A 8 2.94 -5.01 2.81
CA ILE A 8 2.20 -6.25 3.00
C ILE A 8 3.13 -7.41 2.70
N ARG A 9 3.47 -8.19 3.73
CA ARG A 9 4.30 -9.41 3.59
C ARG A 9 3.46 -10.67 3.50
N GLU A 10 2.24 -10.64 4.02
CA GLU A 10 1.33 -11.76 4.09
C GLU A 10 -0.09 -11.30 3.80
N THR A 11 -0.89 -12.16 3.16
CA THR A 11 -2.30 -11.89 2.89
C THR A 11 -3.13 -12.14 4.14
N SER A 12 -4.05 -11.23 4.46
CA SER A 12 -4.98 -11.32 5.59
C SER A 12 -6.42 -11.06 5.17
N GLU A 13 -7.39 -11.49 5.99
CA GLU A 13 -8.81 -11.17 5.77
C GLU A 13 -9.08 -9.65 5.81
N GLU A 14 -8.37 -8.93 6.66
CA GLU A 14 -8.45 -7.46 6.72
C GLU A 14 -8.08 -6.84 5.36
N LEU A 15 -7.02 -7.35 4.73
CA LEU A 15 -6.58 -6.89 3.43
C LEU A 15 -7.61 -7.18 2.33
N VAL A 16 -8.18 -8.40 2.32
CA VAL A 16 -9.25 -8.79 1.38
C VAL A 16 -10.45 -7.86 1.53
N ASN A 17 -10.88 -7.60 2.76
CA ASN A 17 -12.00 -6.70 3.05
C ASN A 17 -11.70 -5.25 2.64
N ALA A 18 -10.47 -4.78 2.85
CA ALA A 18 -10.05 -3.45 2.43
C ALA A 18 -10.13 -3.28 0.90
N PHE A 19 -9.62 -4.25 0.13
CA PHE A 19 -9.76 -4.25 -1.32
C PHE A 19 -11.22 -4.28 -1.77
N GLY A 20 -12.07 -5.07 -1.13
CA GLY A 20 -13.51 -5.08 -1.43
C GLY A 20 -14.15 -3.70 -1.26
N ARG A 21 -13.82 -2.98 -0.18
CA ARG A 21 -14.30 -1.61 0.04
C ARG A 21 -13.75 -0.61 -0.97
N LEU A 22 -12.48 -0.76 -1.39
CA LEU A 22 -11.87 0.11 -2.39
C LEU A 22 -12.46 -0.11 -3.79
N LEU A 23 -12.68 -1.37 -4.18
CA LEU A 23 -13.28 -1.71 -5.46
C LEU A 23 -14.71 -1.14 -5.59
N LEU A 24 -15.50 -1.20 -4.53
CA LEU A 24 -16.85 -0.63 -4.51
C LEU A 24 -16.87 0.90 -4.66
N GLN A 25 -15.80 1.60 -4.28
CA GLN A 25 -15.68 3.05 -4.52
C GLN A 25 -15.49 3.38 -5.99
N LEU A 26 -14.91 2.47 -6.77
CA LEU A 26 -14.68 2.63 -8.20
C LEU A 26 -15.84 2.11 -9.04
N SER A 27 -16.55 1.09 -8.56
CA SER A 27 -17.72 0.52 -9.23
C SER A 27 -18.64 -0.18 -8.24
N SER A 28 -19.93 0.18 -8.27
CA SER A 28 -20.97 -0.43 -7.43
C SER A 28 -21.26 -1.89 -7.75
N THR A 29 -20.79 -2.39 -8.90
CA THR A 29 -20.97 -3.79 -9.34
C THR A 29 -19.67 -4.59 -9.29
N ALA A 30 -18.60 -4.02 -8.72
CA ALA A 30 -17.34 -4.72 -8.60
C ALA A 30 -17.50 -5.99 -7.75
N LYS A 31 -17.03 -7.12 -8.28
CA LYS A 31 -17.01 -8.38 -7.54
C LYS A 31 -15.92 -8.32 -6.45
N PRO A 32 -16.20 -8.78 -5.23
CA PRO A 32 -15.18 -8.88 -4.18
C PRO A 32 -14.03 -9.80 -4.64
N LEU A 33 -12.79 -9.42 -4.30
CA LEU A 33 -11.64 -10.31 -4.47
C LEU A 33 -11.71 -11.40 -3.40
N ASP A 34 -11.36 -12.63 -3.75
CA ASP A 34 -11.14 -13.69 -2.77
C ASP A 34 -9.70 -13.68 -2.25
N HIS A 35 -9.45 -14.43 -1.19
CA HIS A 35 -8.15 -14.47 -0.53
C HIS A 35 -7.03 -14.98 -1.44
N GLU A 36 -7.34 -15.88 -2.38
CA GLU A 36 -6.36 -16.42 -3.30
C GLU A 36 -5.97 -15.40 -4.37
N THR A 37 -6.94 -14.66 -4.89
CA THR A 37 -6.70 -13.55 -5.83
C THR A 37 -5.84 -12.48 -5.18
N VAL A 38 -6.13 -12.09 -3.93
CA VAL A 38 -5.30 -11.11 -3.22
C VAL A 38 -3.90 -11.65 -2.93
N ARG A 39 -3.76 -12.94 -2.60
CA ARG A 39 -2.44 -13.57 -2.46
C ARG A 39 -1.65 -13.48 -3.76
N GLN A 40 -2.24 -13.88 -4.88
CA GLN A 40 -1.59 -13.82 -6.19
C GLN A 40 -1.17 -12.39 -6.55
N MET A 41 -1.99 -11.39 -6.25
CA MET A 41 -1.60 -9.99 -6.41
C MET A 41 -0.39 -9.66 -5.53
N VAL A 42 -0.44 -9.91 -4.23
CA VAL A 42 0.67 -9.54 -3.31
C VAL A 42 1.98 -10.26 -3.67
N THR A 43 1.92 -11.49 -4.19
CA THR A 43 3.10 -12.29 -4.58
C THR A 43 3.49 -12.12 -6.05
N CYS A 44 2.79 -11.31 -6.83
CA CYS A 44 3.11 -11.09 -8.23
C CYS A 44 4.37 -10.22 -8.35
N ASP A 45 5.39 -10.70 -9.07
CA ASP A 45 6.65 -9.97 -9.30
C ASP A 45 6.45 -8.63 -10.03
N ALA A 46 5.33 -8.45 -10.73
CA ALA A 46 4.99 -7.20 -11.42
C ALA A 46 4.39 -6.13 -10.47
N ASN A 47 4.03 -6.48 -9.23
CA ASN A 47 3.44 -5.55 -8.29
C ASN A 47 4.53 -4.80 -7.52
N THR A 48 4.50 -3.47 -7.61
CA THR A 48 5.44 -2.60 -6.91
C THR A 48 4.81 -2.12 -5.61
N ALA A 49 5.56 -2.19 -4.52
CA ALA A 49 5.19 -1.57 -3.25
C ALA A 49 5.96 -0.26 -3.09
N ASP A 50 5.24 0.87 -3.04
CA ASP A 50 5.82 2.17 -2.71
C ASP A 50 5.66 2.45 -1.22
N LEU A 51 6.74 2.89 -0.56
CA LEU A 51 6.71 3.34 0.83
C LEU A 51 7.06 4.82 0.88
N THR A 52 6.25 5.60 1.58
CA THR A 52 6.59 7.00 1.86
C THR A 52 7.00 7.14 3.32
N SER A 53 8.16 7.75 3.55
CA SER A 53 8.62 8.13 4.88
C SER A 53 9.05 9.58 4.85
N ARG A 54 8.91 10.25 6.00
CA ARG A 54 9.39 11.62 6.12
C ARG A 54 10.92 11.64 6.00
N PRO A 55 11.52 12.68 5.40
CA PRO A 55 12.98 12.75 5.22
C PRO A 55 13.76 12.67 6.54
N ASP A 56 13.19 13.16 7.65
CA ASP A 56 13.79 13.16 8.99
C ASP A 56 13.84 11.77 9.66
N ARG A 57 13.11 10.78 9.14
CA ARG A 57 13.05 9.40 9.66
C ARG A 57 14.25 8.55 9.20
N SER A 58 15.47 9.02 9.47
CA SER A 58 16.72 8.42 8.95
C SER A 58 16.91 6.92 9.25
N ALA A 59 16.45 6.44 10.41
CA ALA A 59 16.52 5.01 10.77
C ALA A 59 15.60 4.14 9.89
N ALA A 60 14.39 4.64 9.58
CA ALA A 60 13.45 3.94 8.71
C ALA A 60 13.94 3.94 7.26
N ASN A 61 14.43 5.09 6.78
CA ASN A 61 14.96 5.21 5.42
C ASN A 61 16.11 4.23 5.15
N ARG A 62 17.08 4.13 6.08
CA ARG A 62 18.17 3.14 5.99
C ARG A 62 17.68 1.68 6.02
N LEU A 63 16.63 1.39 6.78
CA LEU A 63 16.03 0.05 6.80
C LEU A 63 15.42 -0.28 5.43
N TYR A 64 14.69 0.65 4.83
CA TYR A 64 14.06 0.44 3.53
C TYR A 64 15.10 0.24 2.42
N GLU A 65 16.16 1.04 2.39
CA GLU A 65 17.28 0.84 1.47
C GLU A 65 17.91 -0.56 1.60
N ARG A 66 18.10 -1.05 2.84
CA ARG A 66 18.62 -2.40 3.11
C ARG A 66 17.68 -3.51 2.68
N LEU A 67 16.37 -3.27 2.70
CA LEU A 67 15.35 -4.21 2.24
C LEU A 67 15.18 -4.20 0.71
N GLY A 68 15.97 -3.39 -0.01
CA GLY A 68 15.97 -3.32 -1.47
C GLY A 68 15.08 -2.24 -2.07
N PHE A 69 14.41 -1.43 -1.24
CA PHE A 69 13.66 -0.27 -1.72
C PHE A 69 14.62 0.79 -2.27
N ARG A 70 14.16 1.51 -3.30
CA ARG A 70 14.90 2.61 -3.93
C ARG A 70 14.10 3.89 -3.82
N THR A 71 14.78 5.00 -3.60
CA THR A 71 14.14 6.32 -3.64
C THR A 71 13.57 6.55 -5.03
N ARG A 72 12.25 6.76 -5.10
CA ARG A 72 11.54 7.13 -6.32
C ARG A 72 11.39 8.66 -6.39
N GLN A 73 11.65 9.24 -7.55
CA GLN A 73 11.32 10.64 -7.80
C GLN A 73 9.85 10.75 -8.19
N SER A 74 9.00 11.13 -7.24
CA SER A 74 7.56 11.28 -7.46
C SER A 74 6.98 12.44 -6.65
N THR A 75 5.98 13.11 -7.19
CA THR A 75 5.21 14.14 -6.48
C THR A 75 4.06 13.49 -5.72
N VAL A 76 4.02 13.69 -4.39
CA VAL A 76 2.93 13.21 -3.52
C VAL A 76 2.00 14.38 -3.22
N TYR A 77 0.73 14.24 -3.58
CA TYR A 77 -0.32 15.21 -3.24
C TYR A 77 -1.03 14.77 -1.96
N ARG A 78 -1.28 15.71 -1.05
CA ARG A 78 -2.10 15.49 0.14
C ARG A 78 -3.17 16.55 0.21
N PHE A 79 -4.42 16.12 0.22
CA PHE A 79 -5.55 16.96 0.56
C PHE A 79 -5.97 16.63 1.99
N ALA A 80 -5.89 17.61 2.89
CA ALA A 80 -6.40 17.45 4.24
C ALA A 80 -7.91 17.75 4.19
N LEU A 81 -8.72 16.77 4.54
CA LEU A 81 -10.11 17.01 4.91
C LEU A 81 -10.08 17.33 6.41
N ASP A 82 -10.63 18.48 6.79
CA ASP A 82 -10.74 18.87 8.20
C ASP A 82 -11.55 17.80 8.99
N GLU A 83 -11.23 17.63 10.27
CA GLU A 83 -11.76 16.59 11.18
C GLU A 83 -13.26 16.65 11.45
#